data_AF-A0A3N4KQ48-F1
#
_entry.id   AF-A0A3N4KQ48-F1
#
_cell.length_a   1.000
_cell.length_b   1.000
_cell.length_c   1.000
_cell.angle_alpha   90.00
_cell.angle_beta   90.00
_cell.angle_gamma   90.00
#
_symmetry.space_group_name_H-M   'P 1'
#
loop_
_entity.id
_entity.type
_entity.pdbx_description
1 polymer ?
#
loop_
_entity_poly.entity_id
_entity_poly.type
_entity_poly.pdbx_seq_one_letter_code
_entity_poly.pdbx_strand_id
1 'polypeptide(L)'
;MNYAAKDRATSQILGNYTVKVGADDIEFDCVPMAPSSESMAYNYSRGTHNEKCPHKYALFWTTARTYGSEEGGHFLIADYGIRIKQSANSVVVWKPTDFHGTTLSVKGPTDES
;
A
#
# COMPACT_ATOMS: atom_id res chain seq x y z
N MET A 1 -30.33 -19.03 18.43
CA MET A 1 -30.15 -17.83 17.57
C MET A 1 -29.27 -18.24 16.40
N ASN A 2 -29.87 -18.40 15.23
CA ASN A 2 -29.15 -18.78 14.01
C ASN A 2 -28.61 -17.50 13.36
N TYR A 3 -27.29 -17.35 13.28
CA TYR A 3 -26.68 -16.40 12.36
C TYR A 3 -26.82 -16.98 10.94
N ALA A 4 -27.88 -16.60 10.24
CA ALA A 4 -27.92 -16.77 8.80
C ALA A 4 -26.79 -15.92 8.21
N ALA A 5 -25.82 -16.57 7.58
CA ALA A 5 -24.87 -15.90 6.72
C ALA A 5 -25.68 -15.22 5.62
N LYS A 6 -25.83 -13.90 5.70
CA LYS A 6 -26.36 -13.12 4.58
C LYS A 6 -25.43 -13.37 3.41
N ASP A 7 -26.00 -13.86 2.31
CA ASP A 7 -25.34 -13.94 1.01
C ASP A 7 -24.69 -12.58 0.72
N ARG A 8 -23.37 -12.53 0.92
CA ARG A 8 -22.58 -11.37 0.54
C ARG A 8 -22.49 -11.47 -0.98
N ALA A 9 -23.42 -10.83 -1.67
CA ALA A 9 -23.28 -10.55 -3.09
C ALA A 9 -22.02 -9.68 -3.27
N THR A 10 -20.85 -10.31 -3.35
CA THR A 10 -19.64 -9.66 -3.86
C THR A 10 -19.86 -9.54 -5.35
N SER A 11 -20.33 -8.39 -5.81
CA SER A 11 -20.20 -8.03 -7.22
C SER A 11 -18.72 -8.24 -7.58
N GLN A 12 -18.46 -9.24 -8.41
CA GLN A 12 -17.10 -9.63 -8.74
C GLN A 12 -16.46 -8.44 -9.47
N ILE A 13 -15.41 -7.84 -8.90
CA ILE A 13 -14.70 -6.73 -9.53
C ILE A 13 -13.93 -7.33 -10.70
N LEU A 14 -14.28 -6.92 -11.92
CA LEU A 14 -13.54 -7.29 -13.12
C LEU A 14 -12.44 -6.26 -13.37
N GLY A 15 -11.30 -6.73 -13.87
CA GLY A 15 -10.17 -5.86 -14.20
C GLY A 15 -9.19 -6.56 -15.12
N ASN A 16 -8.11 -5.85 -15.41
CA ASN A 16 -7.10 -6.27 -16.37
C ASN A 16 -5.75 -6.40 -15.66
N TYR A 17 -5.00 -7.45 -15.97
CA TYR A 17 -3.65 -7.63 -15.47
C TYR A 17 -2.74 -8.27 -16.52
N THR A 18 -1.43 -8.12 -16.32
CA THR A 18 -0.40 -8.67 -17.20
C THR A 18 0.48 -9.62 -16.41
N VAL A 19 0.73 -10.82 -16.96
CA VAL A 19 1.71 -11.77 -16.42
C VAL A 19 2.92 -11.79 -17.36
N LYS A 20 4.11 -11.56 -16.82
CA LYS A 20 5.36 -11.71 -17.58
C LYS A 20 5.79 -13.18 -17.59
N VAL A 21 5.99 -13.76 -18.77
CA VAL A 21 6.53 -15.11 -18.95
C VAL A 21 7.71 -15.04 -19.91
N GLY A 22 8.93 -15.08 -19.37
CA GLY A 22 10.14 -14.90 -20.17
C GLY A 22 10.22 -13.48 -20.75
N ALA A 23 10.25 -13.37 -22.08
CA ALA A 23 10.25 -12.10 -22.80
C ALA A 23 8.84 -11.58 -23.13
N ASP A 24 7.81 -12.38 -22.89
CA ASP A 24 6.44 -12.09 -23.30
C ASP A 24 5.59 -11.54 -22.15
N ASP A 25 4.70 -10.61 -22.51
CA ASP A 25 3.68 -10.06 -21.61
C ASP A 25 2.31 -10.64 -22.03
N ILE A 26 1.72 -11.47 -21.18
CA ILE A 26 0.38 -12.05 -21.40
C ILE A 26 -0.65 -11.16 -20.72
N GLU A 27 -1.55 -10.56 -21.48
CA GLU A 27 -2.59 -9.66 -20.99
C GLU A 27 -3.92 -10.39 -20.81
N PHE A 28 -4.55 -10.20 -19.65
CA PHE A 28 -5.86 -10.73 -19.31
C PHE A 28 -6.84 -9.56 -19.18
N ASP A 29 -7.93 -9.60 -19.94
CA ASP A 29 -8.95 -8.55 -20.00
C ASP A 29 -10.27 -9.04 -19.37
N CYS A 30 -10.94 -8.16 -18.62
CA CYS A 30 -12.26 -8.41 -18.02
C CYS A 30 -12.36 -9.67 -17.13
N VAL A 31 -11.32 -9.98 -16.35
CA VAL A 31 -11.27 -11.17 -15.48
C VAL A 31 -11.57 -10.84 -14.02
N PRO A 32 -12.15 -11.78 -13.25
CA PRO A 32 -12.30 -11.64 -11.81
C PRO A 32 -10.98 -11.29 -11.12
N MET A 33 -10.96 -10.15 -10.44
CA MET A 33 -9.79 -9.72 -9.69
C MET A 33 -9.75 -10.43 -8.34
N ALA A 34 -8.54 -10.82 -7.93
CA ALA A 34 -8.31 -11.19 -6.53
C ALA A 34 -8.79 -10.04 -5.63
N PRO A 35 -9.34 -10.35 -4.44
CA PRO A 35 -9.64 -9.30 -3.46
C PRO A 35 -8.38 -8.47 -3.20
N SER A 36 -8.57 -7.19 -2.88
CA SER A 36 -7.47 -6.28 -2.56
C SER A 36 -6.52 -6.97 -1.58
N SER A 37 -5.29 -7.22 -2.02
CA SER A 37 -4.28 -7.84 -1.18
C SER A 37 -3.70 -6.77 -0.28
N GLU A 38 -3.71 -7.01 1.02
CA GLU A 38 -3.09 -6.13 2.01
C GLU A 38 -1.70 -6.66 2.34
N SER A 39 -0.74 -5.75 2.47
CA SER A 39 0.60 -6.05 2.98
C SER A 39 0.79 -5.37 4.32
N MET A 40 1.20 -6.13 5.33
CA MET A 40 1.63 -5.59 6.61
C MET A 40 3.15 -5.44 6.61
N ALA A 41 3.63 -4.31 7.12
CA ALA A 41 5.05 -4.04 7.23
C ALA A 41 5.38 -3.47 8.61
N TYR A 42 6.60 -3.71 9.07
CA TYR A 42 7.11 -3.27 10.37
C TYR A 42 8.43 -2.54 10.17
N ASN A 43 8.58 -1.34 10.76
CA ASN A 43 9.72 -0.44 10.56
C ASN A 43 10.15 -0.27 9.10
N TYR A 44 9.17 -0.25 8.19
CA TYR A 44 9.41 -0.21 6.76
C TYR A 44 10.02 1.11 6.30
N SER A 45 10.96 1.04 5.37
CA SER A 45 11.53 2.17 4.66
C SER A 45 11.81 1.78 3.22
N ARG A 46 11.58 2.70 2.27
CA ARG A 46 11.87 2.46 0.85
C ARG A 46 12.20 3.78 0.18
N GLY A 47 13.27 3.77 -0.61
CA GLY A 47 13.66 4.91 -1.44
C GLY A 47 12.54 5.32 -2.39
N THR A 48 12.61 6.55 -2.90
CA THR A 48 11.58 7.10 -3.77
C THR A 48 11.38 6.25 -5.02
N HIS A 49 10.13 5.90 -5.31
CA HIS A 49 9.72 5.05 -6.42
C HIS A 49 8.28 5.39 -6.83
N ASN A 50 7.80 4.74 -7.89
CA ASN A 50 6.40 4.66 -8.25
C ASN A 50 6.04 3.20 -8.56
N GLU A 51 4.75 2.92 -8.65
CA GLU A 51 4.26 1.56 -8.85
C GLU A 51 3.21 1.53 -9.95
N LYS A 52 3.25 0.49 -10.79
CA LYS A 52 2.18 0.18 -11.73
C LYS A 52 1.08 -0.57 -10.96
N CYS A 53 0.06 0.15 -10.51
CA CYS A 53 -1.09 -0.42 -9.81
C CYS A 53 -2.34 -0.33 -10.70
N PRO A 54 -3.21 -1.37 -10.75
CA PRO A 54 -4.49 -1.29 -11.47
C PRO A 54 -5.46 -0.30 -10.81
N HIS A 55 -5.25 0.03 -9.53
CA HIS A 55 -6.06 1.00 -8.81
C HIS A 55 -5.45 2.40 -8.89
N LYS A 56 -6.31 3.41 -9.10
CA LYS A 56 -5.91 4.82 -9.16
C LYS A 56 -5.28 5.31 -7.85
N TYR A 57 -5.72 4.77 -6.72
CA TYR A 57 -5.26 5.14 -5.39
C TYR A 57 -4.83 3.90 -4.61
N ALA A 58 -3.84 4.08 -3.74
CA ALA A 58 -3.49 3.16 -2.68
C ALA A 58 -3.60 3.87 -1.33
N LEU A 59 -3.66 3.09 -0.26
CA LEU A 59 -3.67 3.59 1.11
C LEU A 59 -2.66 2.83 1.96
N PHE A 60 -2.14 3.52 2.96
CA PHE A 60 -1.40 2.91 4.06
C PHE A 60 -2.07 3.35 5.35
N TRP A 61 -2.13 2.45 6.31
CA TRP A 61 -2.59 2.73 7.66
C TRP A 61 -1.48 2.41 8.65
N THR A 62 -0.96 3.44 9.29
CA THR A 62 -0.02 3.27 10.41
C THR A 62 -0.84 2.97 11.65
N THR A 63 -0.86 1.71 12.09
CA THR A 63 -1.63 1.25 13.25
C THR A 63 -0.98 1.69 14.55
N ALA A 64 0.33 1.49 14.68
CA ALA A 64 1.12 1.83 15.86
C ALA A 64 2.35 2.65 15.47
N ARG A 65 2.71 3.59 16.34
CA ARG A 65 3.98 4.31 16.33
C ARG A 65 4.25 4.83 17.73
N THR A 66 5.40 4.47 18.25
CA THR A 66 5.87 4.74 19.62
C THR A 66 7.00 5.77 19.66
N TYR A 67 7.62 6.02 18.50
CA TYR A 67 8.75 6.91 18.32
C TYR A 67 8.33 8.22 17.63
N GLY A 68 9.05 9.30 17.96
CA GLY A 68 8.76 10.69 17.60
C GLY A 68 9.00 11.03 16.14
N SER A 69 8.73 12.30 15.79
CA SER A 69 8.80 12.79 14.41
C SER A 69 10.19 13.12 13.89
N GLU A 70 11.22 12.99 14.72
CA GLU A 70 12.60 13.25 14.31
C GLU A 70 13.35 11.94 14.00
N GLU A 71 12.67 10.79 14.19
CA GLU A 71 13.24 9.44 14.10
C GLU A 71 12.95 8.76 12.75
N GLY A 72 12.50 9.51 11.74
CA GLY A 72 12.29 9.01 10.38
C GLY A 72 10.99 8.23 10.20
N GLY A 73 10.93 7.29 9.26
CA GLY A 73 9.71 6.53 8.95
C GLY A 73 8.53 7.41 8.52
N HIS A 74 8.78 8.47 7.75
CA HIS A 74 7.77 9.38 7.24
C HIS A 74 7.48 9.12 5.78
N PHE A 75 6.24 9.35 5.38
CA PHE A 75 5.86 9.18 3.99
C PHE A 75 6.10 10.46 3.20
N LEU A 76 6.56 10.30 1.96
CA LEU A 76 6.83 11.38 1.03
C LEU A 76 5.98 11.20 -0.22
N ILE A 77 5.42 12.29 -0.73
CA ILE A 77 4.93 12.39 -2.10
C ILE A 77 5.84 13.41 -2.79
N ALA A 78 6.90 12.88 -3.41
CA ALA A 78 8.04 13.65 -3.89
C ALA A 78 7.67 14.61 -5.01
N ASP A 79 6.73 14.22 -5.90
CA ASP A 79 6.25 15.06 -7.00
C ASP A 79 5.66 16.39 -6.53
N TYR A 80 5.17 16.44 -5.30
CA TYR A 80 4.56 17.64 -4.72
C TYR A 80 5.39 18.28 -3.59
N GLY A 81 6.57 17.72 -3.28
CA GLY A 81 7.38 18.17 -2.14
C GLY A 81 6.68 18.00 -0.78
N ILE A 82 5.73 17.06 -0.67
CA ILE A 82 4.94 16.84 0.54
C ILE A 82 5.62 15.79 1.42
N ARG A 83 5.85 16.14 2.69
CA ARG A 83 6.25 15.19 3.73
C ARG A 83 5.13 15.04 4.75
N ILE A 84 4.71 13.80 4.96
CA ILE A 84 3.70 13.43 5.94
C ILE A 84 4.39 12.83 7.15
N LYS A 85 4.38 13.57 8.26
CA LYS A 85 4.83 13.06 9.55
C LYS A 85 3.83 12.01 10.03
N GLN A 86 4.16 10.73 9.83
CA GLN A 86 3.31 9.62 10.27
C GLN A 86 3.11 9.63 11.78
N SER A 87 1.90 9.30 12.22
CA SER A 87 1.52 9.09 13.62
C SER A 87 0.85 7.74 13.80
N ALA A 88 0.72 7.28 15.04
CA ALA A 88 -0.13 6.14 15.35
C ALA A 88 -1.58 6.41 14.89
N ASN A 89 -2.25 5.35 14.45
CA ASN A 89 -3.62 5.37 13.92
C ASN A 89 -3.87 6.45 12.84
N SER A 90 -3.00 6.53 11.84
CA SER A 90 -3.12 7.49 10.73
C SER A 90 -3.19 6.81 9.38
N VAL A 91 -4.02 7.34 8.48
CA VAL A 91 -4.17 6.85 7.11
C VAL A 91 -3.66 7.90 6.13
N VAL A 92 -2.94 7.46 5.12
CA VAL A 92 -2.60 8.28 3.95
C VAL A 92 -3.06 7.55 2.71
N VAL A 93 -3.64 8.32 1.79
CA VAL A 93 -4.09 7.86 0.49
C VAL A 93 -3.30 8.64 -0.57
N TRP A 94 -2.72 7.93 -1.54
CA TRP A 94 -1.94 8.55 -2.62
C TRP A 94 -2.21 7.85 -3.95
N LYS A 95 -1.69 8.43 -5.04
CA LYS A 95 -1.67 7.77 -6.35
C LYS A 95 -0.33 7.02 -6.50
N PRO A 96 -0.33 5.69 -6.64
CA PRO A 96 0.92 4.93 -6.74
C PRO A 96 1.80 5.31 -7.94
N THR A 97 1.20 5.93 -8.96
CA THR A 97 1.89 6.43 -10.15
C THR A 97 2.76 7.65 -9.89
N ASP A 98 2.48 8.41 -8.83
CA ASP A 98 3.24 9.59 -8.42
C ASP A 98 4.48 9.13 -7.64
N PHE A 99 5.61 9.82 -7.73
CA PHE A 99 6.81 9.44 -6.98
C PHE A 99 6.58 9.58 -5.46
N HIS A 100 6.78 8.49 -4.74
CA HIS A 100 6.55 8.41 -3.30
C HIS A 100 7.58 7.49 -2.63
N GLY A 101 7.64 7.53 -1.30
CA GLY A 101 8.56 6.68 -0.53
C GLY A 101 8.40 6.87 0.96
N THR A 102 9.20 6.12 1.72
CA THR A 102 9.23 6.19 3.18
C THR A 102 10.65 6.44 3.64
N THR A 103 10.88 7.55 4.35
CA THR A 103 12.20 7.93 4.84
C THR A 103 12.75 6.86 5.78
N LEU A 104 14.07 6.67 5.77
CA LEU A 104 14.75 5.75 6.68
C LEU A 104 14.38 6.04 8.14
N SER A 105 13.93 5.03 8.85
CA SER A 105 13.72 5.07 10.30
C SER A 105 15.04 4.86 11.04
N VAL A 106 15.15 5.40 12.25
CA VAL A 106 16.23 5.02 13.19
C VAL A 106 16.12 3.56 13.65
N LYS A 107 14.91 2.98 13.52
CA LYS A 107 14.63 1.59 13.85
C LYS A 107 14.93 0.69 12.66
N GLY A 108 15.69 -0.37 12.91
CA GLY A 108 15.87 -1.47 11.99
C GLY A 108 14.59 -2.30 11.82
N PRO A 109 14.55 -3.18 10.79
CA PRO A 109 13.37 -3.99 10.49
C PRO A 109 13.00 -4.99 11.61
N THR A 110 13.91 -5.27 12.53
CA THR A 110 13.73 -6.20 13.66
C THR A 110 13.71 -5.52 15.02
N ASP A 111 13.87 -4.20 15.07
CA ASP A 111 13.86 -3.47 16.34
C ASP A 111 12.44 -3.34 16.87
N GLU A 112 12.27 -3.47 18.18
CA GLU A 112 10.97 -3.24 18.80
C GLU A 112 10.50 -1.79 18.57
N SER A 113 9.21 -1.65 18.25
CA SER A 113 8.53 -0.37 18.08
C SER A 113 8.36 0.26 19.46
#